data_AF-A0A9X1WQL4-F1
#
_entry.id   AF-A0A9X1WQL4-F1
#
_cell.length_a   1.000
_cell.length_b   1.000
_cell.length_c   1.000
_cell.angle_alpha   90.00
_cell.angle_beta   90.00
_cell.angle_gamma   90.00
#
_symmetry.space_group_name_H-M   'P 1'
#
loop_
_entity.id
_entity.type
_entity.pdbx_description
1 polymer ?
#
loop_
_entity_poly.entity_id
_entity_poly.type
_entity_poly.pdbx_seq_one_letter_code
_entity_poly.pdbx_strand_id
1 'polypeptide(L)'
;MTSRKWCIVLVAVLLVTNGVTLGLLIQSSHSNDKLLESGKAWEAFTLNGMGQNWQVNDYKMIRTASSIYRGNGSLTYLGDPQNIEKSTYFSYTFYEKQAGKPRPVLSHTESSVNGPVAILENVKHLGSIQGAPSDWELEETSQDLGNSYVEIKWKDNLSKLHMENIPLSVTEEYSSME
;
A
#
# COMPACT_ATOMS: atom_id res chain seq x y z
N MET A 1 58.12 6.66 5.91
CA MET A 1 56.92 7.09 6.68
C MET A 1 56.92 6.31 7.99
N THR A 2 56.91 7.01 9.13
CA THR A 2 57.07 6.40 10.46
C THR A 2 55.81 5.66 10.90
N SER A 3 55.98 4.57 11.65
CA SER A 3 54.93 3.68 12.21
C SER A 3 53.78 4.42 12.90
N ARG A 4 54.05 5.62 13.44
CA ARG A 4 53.04 6.51 14.03
C ARG A 4 51.97 6.98 13.05
N LYS A 5 52.33 7.21 11.77
CA LYS A 5 51.37 7.61 10.71
C LYS A 5 50.46 6.46 10.32
N TRP A 6 50.95 5.22 10.35
CA TRP A 6 50.17 4.02 10.07
C TRP A 6 49.15 3.71 11.18
N CYS A 7 49.50 3.92 12.45
CA CYS A 7 48.55 3.79 13.56
C CYS A 7 47.39 4.79 13.45
N ILE A 8 47.67 6.04 13.08
CA ILE A 8 46.63 7.07 12.91
C ILE A 8 45.67 6.70 11.77
N VAL A 9 46.20 6.23 10.65
CA VAL A 9 45.37 5.79 9.51
C VAL A 9 44.52 4.57 9.90
N LEU A 10 45.08 3.59 10.62
CA LEU A 10 44.34 2.43 11.10
C LEU A 10 43.19 2.81 12.03
N VAL A 11 43.44 3.68 13.01
CA VAL A 11 42.39 4.16 13.94
C VAL A 11 41.31 4.94 13.19
N ALA A 12 41.68 5.80 12.24
CA ALA A 12 40.73 6.56 11.44
C ALA A 12 39.82 5.64 10.60
N VAL A 13 40.40 4.63 9.94
CA VAL A 13 39.61 3.65 9.16
C VAL A 13 38.65 2.89 10.07
N LEU A 14 39.12 2.43 11.24
CA LEU A 14 38.33 1.63 12.18
C LEU A 14 37.15 2.43 12.78
N LEU A 15 37.36 3.72 13.04
CA LEU A 15 36.28 4.62 13.48
C LEU A 15 35.25 4.88 12.38
N VAL A 16 35.68 5.02 11.12
CA VAL A 16 34.76 5.21 9.99
C VAL A 16 33.95 3.95 9.73
N THR A 17 34.56 2.76 9.71
CA THR A 17 33.82 1.50 9.52
C THR A 17 32.85 1.26 10.67
N ASN A 18 33.28 1.38 11.93
CA ASN A 18 32.37 1.17 13.06
C ASN A 18 31.27 2.24 13.13
N GLY A 19 31.57 3.50 12.79
CA GLY A 19 30.56 4.57 12.75
C GLY A 19 29.49 4.33 11.69
N VAL A 20 29.89 3.88 10.49
CA VAL A 20 28.95 3.51 9.43
C VAL A 20 28.12 2.29 9.82
N THR A 21 28.74 1.25 10.39
CA THR A 21 28.02 0.05 10.85
C THR A 21 27.02 0.36 11.97
N LEU A 22 27.40 1.22 12.93
CA LEU A 22 26.52 1.63 14.02
C LEU A 22 25.36 2.51 13.52
N GLY A 23 25.61 3.41 12.56
CA GLY A 23 24.58 4.23 11.93
C GLY A 23 23.53 3.40 11.20
N LEU A 24 23.96 2.36 10.46
CA LEU A 24 23.06 1.42 9.80
C LEU A 24 22.24 0.58 10.81
N LEU A 25 22.85 0.18 11.93
CA LEU A 25 22.17 -0.57 12.99
C LEU A 25 21.11 0.28 13.71
N ILE A 26 21.43 1.51 14.10
CA ILE A 26 20.48 2.40 14.80
C ILE A 26 19.28 2.74 13.91
N GLN A 27 19.50 2.97 12.61
CA GLN A 27 18.42 3.25 11.67
C GLN A 27 17.48 2.05 11.47
N SER A 28 17.96 0.83 11.69
CA SER A 28 17.13 -0.39 11.59
C SER A 28 16.29 -0.69 12.85
N SER A 29 16.59 -0.07 13.99
CA SER A 29 15.95 -0.41 15.28
C SER A 29 14.78 0.50 15.67
N HIS A 30 14.54 1.62 14.99
CA HIS A 30 13.50 2.58 15.39
C HIS A 30 12.09 2.26 14.88
N SER A 31 11.92 1.33 13.94
CA SER A 31 10.61 1.06 13.33
C SER A 31 9.83 -0.08 14.01
N ASN A 32 10.46 -0.89 14.87
CA ASN A 32 9.78 -2.05 15.49
C ASN A 32 8.93 -1.69 16.73
N ASP A 33 9.09 -0.52 17.33
CA ASP A 33 8.56 -0.27 18.68
C ASP A 33 7.14 0.33 18.72
N LYS A 34 6.66 1.02 17.67
CA LYS A 34 5.40 1.80 17.77
C LYS A 34 4.13 0.96 17.98
N LEU A 35 4.01 -0.20 17.33
CA LEU A 35 2.88 -1.11 17.57
C LEU A 35 2.99 -1.78 18.94
N LEU A 36 4.21 -2.14 19.34
CA LEU A 36 4.50 -2.69 20.67
C LEU A 36 4.20 -1.69 21.80
N GLU A 37 4.48 -0.40 21.60
CA GLU A 37 4.13 0.68 22.55
C GLU A 37 2.61 0.81 22.78
N SER A 38 1.80 0.44 21.79
CA SER A 38 0.33 0.41 21.90
C SER A 38 -0.23 -0.85 22.56
N GLY A 39 0.64 -1.82 22.92
CA GLY A 39 0.24 -3.14 23.42
C GLY A 39 -0.32 -4.08 22.35
N LYS A 40 -0.30 -3.69 21.07
CA LYS A 40 -0.86 -4.48 19.97
C LYS A 40 0.26 -5.19 19.19
N ALA A 41 0.16 -6.50 19.05
CA ALA A 41 1.00 -7.30 18.17
C ALA A 41 0.61 -7.13 16.69
N TRP A 42 -0.69 -6.97 16.41
CA TRP A 42 -1.20 -6.77 15.06
C TRP A 42 -2.54 -6.03 15.04
N GLU A 43 -2.84 -5.42 13.89
CA GLU A 43 -4.11 -4.79 13.54
C GLU A 43 -4.54 -5.21 12.14
N ALA A 44 -5.84 -5.34 11.92
CA ALA A 44 -6.41 -5.64 10.62
C ALA A 44 -7.65 -4.77 10.37
N PHE A 45 -7.74 -4.24 9.16
CA PHE A 45 -8.82 -3.37 8.72
C PHE A 45 -9.44 -3.95 7.45
N THR A 46 -10.77 -3.96 7.40
CA THR A 46 -11.54 -4.20 6.16
C THR A 46 -12.10 -2.87 5.68
N LEU A 47 -11.82 -2.50 4.44
CA LEU A 47 -12.28 -1.27 3.81
C LEU A 47 -13.22 -1.57 2.64
N ASN A 48 -14.31 -0.81 2.60
CA ASN A 48 -15.32 -0.86 1.54
C ASN A 48 -15.57 0.54 0.98
N GLY A 49 -16.02 0.61 -0.26
CA GLY A 49 -16.37 1.88 -0.89
C GLY A 49 -17.37 1.69 -2.02
N MET A 50 -18.22 2.69 -2.23
CA MET A 50 -19.20 2.66 -3.30
C MET A 50 -19.12 3.97 -4.09
N GLY A 51 -18.92 3.85 -5.39
CA GLY A 51 -18.95 4.95 -6.33
C GLY A 51 -20.19 4.89 -7.22
N GLN A 52 -20.10 5.56 -8.37
CA GLN A 52 -21.16 5.58 -9.39
C GLN A 52 -21.17 4.31 -10.24
N ASN A 53 -20.00 3.84 -10.70
CA ASN A 53 -19.91 2.69 -11.61
C ASN A 53 -19.22 1.50 -10.97
N TRP A 54 -18.60 1.68 -9.82
CA TRP A 54 -17.77 0.67 -9.19
C TRP A 54 -18.02 0.63 -7.69
N GLN A 55 -17.92 -0.57 -7.13
CA GLN A 55 -17.95 -0.82 -5.70
C GLN A 55 -16.71 -1.62 -5.32
N VAL A 56 -16.03 -1.21 -4.26
CA VAL A 56 -14.91 -1.92 -3.65
C VAL A 56 -15.43 -2.75 -2.49
N ASN A 57 -15.12 -4.03 -2.49
CA ASN A 57 -15.51 -4.95 -1.43
C ASN A 57 -14.28 -5.60 -0.80
N ASP A 58 -14.27 -5.65 0.53
CA ASP A 58 -13.39 -6.43 1.37
C ASP A 58 -11.90 -6.16 1.13
N TYR A 59 -11.50 -4.92 0.83
CA TYR A 59 -10.09 -4.58 0.75
C TYR A 59 -9.46 -4.65 2.15
N LYS A 60 -8.44 -5.50 2.32
CA LYS A 60 -7.83 -5.78 3.61
C LYS A 60 -6.50 -5.07 3.75
N MET A 61 -6.27 -4.54 4.94
CA MET A 61 -4.97 -4.07 5.40
C MET A 61 -4.65 -4.79 6.70
N ILE A 62 -3.49 -5.44 6.79
CA ILE A 62 -3.04 -6.10 8.03
C ILE A 62 -1.66 -5.56 8.37
N ARG A 63 -1.48 -5.07 9.59
CA ARG A 63 -0.26 -4.41 10.05
C ARG A 63 0.25 -5.12 11.29
N THR A 64 1.54 -5.39 11.30
CA THR A 64 2.32 -5.80 12.48
C THR A 64 3.50 -4.84 12.63
N ALA A 65 4.26 -4.95 13.72
CA ALA A 65 5.45 -4.13 13.94
C ALA A 65 6.48 -4.26 12.80
N SER A 66 6.54 -5.41 12.12
CA SER A 66 7.57 -5.73 11.13
C SER A 66 7.05 -5.96 9.71
N SER A 67 5.73 -5.98 9.52
CA SER A 67 5.12 -6.26 8.21
C SER A 67 3.82 -5.49 8.04
N ILE A 68 3.57 -5.07 6.81
CA ILE A 68 2.28 -4.58 6.36
C ILE A 68 1.85 -5.36 5.12
N TYR A 69 0.59 -5.78 5.13
CA TYR A 69 -0.09 -6.49 4.04
C TYR A 69 -1.26 -5.66 3.56
N ARG A 70 -1.45 -5.60 2.24
CA ARG A 70 -2.56 -4.91 1.58
C ARG A 70 -3.12 -5.75 0.44
N GLY A 71 -4.44 -5.83 0.30
CA GLY A 71 -5.09 -6.47 -0.84
C GLY A 71 -6.28 -7.34 -0.45
N ASN A 72 -6.50 -8.42 -1.19
CA ASN A 72 -7.52 -9.44 -0.91
C ASN A 72 -8.98 -8.96 -0.95
N GLY A 73 -9.27 -7.97 -1.80
CA GLY A 73 -10.62 -7.47 -2.07
C GLY A 73 -11.10 -7.77 -3.49
N SER A 74 -12.24 -7.21 -3.84
CA SER A 74 -12.83 -7.28 -5.19
C SER A 74 -13.40 -5.94 -5.63
N LEU A 75 -13.60 -5.77 -6.94
CA LEU A 75 -14.39 -4.68 -7.49
C LEU A 75 -15.63 -5.22 -8.18
N THR A 76 -16.77 -4.61 -7.93
CA THR A 76 -18.03 -4.91 -8.62
C THR A 76 -18.38 -3.74 -9.54
N TYR A 77 -18.55 -4.01 -10.83
CA TYR A 77 -19.09 -3.01 -11.76
C TYR A 77 -20.60 -2.88 -11.54
N LEU A 78 -21.07 -1.65 -11.31
CA LEU A 78 -22.47 -1.31 -11.03
C LEU A 78 -23.24 -0.92 -12.30
N GLY A 79 -22.53 -0.63 -13.40
CA GLY A 79 -23.14 -0.33 -14.70
C GLY A 79 -23.50 -1.59 -15.49
N ASP A 80 -23.96 -1.40 -16.73
CA ASP A 80 -24.19 -2.52 -17.66
C ASP A 80 -22.84 -3.16 -18.07
N PRO A 81 -22.58 -4.43 -17.72
CA PRO A 81 -21.33 -5.13 -18.04
C PRO A 81 -20.97 -5.09 -19.53
N GLN A 82 -21.97 -5.02 -20.41
CA GLN A 82 -21.76 -4.91 -21.85
C GLN A 82 -20.96 -3.66 -22.22
N ASN A 83 -20.98 -2.59 -21.42
CA ASN A 83 -20.27 -1.34 -21.70
C ASN A 83 -18.74 -1.44 -21.58
N ILE A 84 -18.24 -2.46 -20.89
CA ILE A 84 -16.81 -2.63 -20.61
C ILE A 84 -16.24 -3.96 -21.10
N GLU A 85 -17.06 -4.82 -21.70
CA GLU A 85 -16.65 -6.14 -22.21
C GLU A 85 -15.55 -6.05 -23.29
N LYS A 86 -15.57 -5.00 -24.11
CA LYS A 86 -14.57 -4.77 -25.17
C LYS A 86 -13.47 -3.79 -24.75
N SER A 87 -13.36 -3.51 -23.44
CA SER A 87 -12.38 -2.58 -22.94
C SER A 87 -10.96 -3.08 -23.22
N THR A 88 -10.09 -2.17 -23.64
CA THR A 88 -8.67 -2.45 -23.89
C THR A 88 -7.76 -1.97 -22.77
N TYR A 89 -8.33 -1.36 -21.72
CA TYR A 89 -7.58 -0.72 -20.66
C TYR A 89 -8.37 -0.71 -19.35
N PHE A 90 -7.72 -1.16 -18.29
CA PHE A 90 -8.23 -1.08 -16.94
C PHE A 90 -7.09 -0.84 -15.95
N SER A 91 -7.31 0.01 -14.96
CA SER A 91 -6.35 0.27 -13.91
C SER A 91 -7.06 0.68 -12.64
N TYR A 92 -6.50 0.26 -11.50
CA TYR A 92 -6.88 0.79 -10.19
C TYR A 92 -5.63 1.20 -9.42
N THR A 93 -5.78 2.20 -8.55
CA THR A 93 -4.75 2.60 -7.58
C THR A 93 -5.40 2.98 -6.27
N PHE A 94 -5.03 2.26 -5.21
CA PHE A 94 -5.41 2.58 -3.83
C PHE A 94 -4.50 3.67 -3.29
N TYR A 95 -5.11 4.68 -2.68
CA TYR A 95 -4.45 5.78 -2.02
C TYR A 95 -4.83 5.82 -0.54
N GLU A 96 -3.82 5.81 0.31
CA GLU A 96 -3.94 6.08 1.75
C GLU A 96 -3.55 7.53 2.03
N LYS A 97 -4.11 8.13 3.07
CA LYS A 97 -3.99 9.59 3.31
C LYS A 97 -3.63 9.89 4.75
N GLN A 98 -2.32 10.01 4.99
CA GLN A 98 -1.78 10.54 6.24
C GLN A 98 -1.51 12.04 6.11
N ALA A 99 -1.94 12.84 7.09
CA ALA A 99 -1.73 14.30 7.14
C ALA A 99 -2.14 15.04 5.85
N GLY A 100 -3.21 14.56 5.19
CA GLY A 100 -3.78 15.20 4.00
C GLY A 100 -3.06 14.90 2.68
N LYS A 101 -1.95 14.15 2.67
CA LYS A 101 -1.21 13.81 1.44
C LYS A 101 -1.56 12.40 0.97
N PRO A 102 -2.15 12.23 -0.23
CA PRO A 102 -2.45 10.90 -0.77
C PRO A 102 -1.14 10.20 -1.17
N ARG A 103 -1.02 8.92 -0.80
CA ARG A 103 0.12 8.07 -1.16
C ARG A 103 -0.40 6.81 -1.85
N PRO A 104 0.10 6.47 -3.06
CA PRO A 104 -0.29 5.24 -3.72
C PRO A 104 0.32 4.06 -2.96
N VAL A 105 -0.51 3.08 -2.61
CA VAL A 105 -0.08 1.90 -1.81
C VAL A 105 -0.28 0.58 -2.55
N LEU A 106 -1.22 0.50 -3.47
CA LEU A 106 -1.42 -0.67 -4.32
C LEU A 106 -1.93 -0.20 -5.67
N SER A 107 -1.28 -0.60 -6.75
CA SER A 107 -1.68 -0.24 -8.10
C SER A 107 -1.61 -1.43 -9.04
N HIS A 108 -2.53 -1.49 -9.97
CA HIS A 108 -2.53 -2.46 -11.05
C HIS A 108 -2.99 -1.80 -12.34
N THR A 109 -2.40 -2.24 -13.45
CA THR A 109 -2.75 -1.74 -14.79
C THR A 109 -2.68 -2.90 -15.77
N GLU A 110 -3.74 -3.03 -16.54
CA GLU A 110 -3.83 -3.96 -17.66
C GLU A 110 -4.17 -3.19 -18.93
N SER A 111 -3.51 -3.56 -20.01
CA SER A 111 -3.80 -3.02 -21.33
C SER A 111 -3.55 -4.07 -22.40
N SER A 112 -4.29 -3.97 -23.50
CA SER A 112 -4.17 -4.86 -24.64
C SER A 112 -4.29 -4.10 -25.94
N VAL A 113 -3.50 -4.51 -26.94
CA VAL A 113 -3.50 -3.91 -28.29
C VAL A 113 -4.47 -4.65 -29.22
N ASN A 114 -4.63 -5.97 -29.05
CA ASN A 114 -5.29 -6.86 -30.01
C ASN A 114 -6.48 -7.62 -29.44
N GLY A 115 -7.09 -7.14 -28.35
CA GLY A 115 -8.23 -7.80 -27.74
C GLY A 115 -8.67 -7.13 -26.45
N PRO A 116 -9.83 -7.51 -25.91
CA PRO A 116 -10.30 -6.99 -24.64
C PRO A 116 -9.42 -7.47 -23.48
N VAL A 117 -9.35 -6.65 -22.42
CA VAL A 117 -8.89 -7.10 -21.11
C VAL A 117 -10.09 -7.65 -20.34
N ALA A 118 -9.91 -8.77 -19.65
CA ALA A 118 -11.00 -9.47 -18.97
C ALA A 118 -11.34 -8.80 -17.62
N ILE A 119 -11.79 -7.54 -17.63
CA ILE A 119 -11.98 -6.72 -16.43
C ILE A 119 -12.81 -7.46 -15.38
N LEU A 120 -14.00 -7.92 -15.75
CA LEU A 120 -14.98 -8.51 -14.82
C LEU A 120 -14.47 -9.77 -14.13
N GLU A 121 -13.56 -10.51 -14.75
CA GLU A 121 -12.94 -11.68 -14.15
C GLU A 121 -11.73 -11.28 -13.28
N ASN A 122 -10.90 -10.36 -13.77
CA ASN A 122 -9.66 -9.95 -13.11
C ASN A 122 -9.91 -9.14 -11.83
N VAL A 123 -11.08 -8.49 -11.70
CA VAL A 123 -11.43 -7.70 -10.51
C VAL A 123 -12.10 -8.50 -9.39
N LYS A 124 -12.42 -9.79 -9.61
CA LYS A 124 -12.99 -10.65 -8.55
C LYS A 124 -11.97 -10.90 -7.43
N HIS A 125 -10.69 -10.87 -7.77
CA HIS A 125 -9.58 -11.05 -6.83
C HIS A 125 -8.51 -10.00 -7.12
N LEU A 126 -8.53 -8.92 -6.35
CA LEU A 126 -7.49 -7.90 -6.44
C LEU A 126 -6.15 -8.47 -5.97
N GLY A 127 -5.08 -7.90 -6.53
CA GLY A 127 -3.72 -8.24 -6.13
C GLY A 127 -3.46 -7.91 -4.66
N SER A 128 -2.31 -8.37 -4.18
CA SER A 128 -1.83 -8.00 -2.84
C SER A 128 -0.35 -7.70 -2.83
N ILE A 129 0.05 -6.89 -1.87
CA ILE A 129 1.45 -6.61 -1.57
C ILE A 129 1.72 -6.85 -0.09
N GLN A 130 2.96 -7.25 0.20
CA GLN A 130 3.45 -7.37 1.56
C GLN A 130 4.87 -6.82 1.63
N GLY A 131 5.18 -6.06 2.68
CA GLY A 131 6.50 -5.47 2.87
C GLY A 131 6.72 -5.02 4.31
N ALA A 132 7.90 -4.47 4.57
CA ALA A 132 8.19 -3.80 5.83
C ALA A 132 7.40 -2.48 5.90
N PRO A 133 6.80 -2.14 7.06
CA PRO A 133 6.10 -0.87 7.22
C PRO A 133 7.10 0.28 7.31
N SER A 134 6.69 1.41 6.75
CA SER A 134 7.31 2.71 6.92
C SER A 134 6.83 3.34 8.22
N ASP A 135 7.58 4.29 8.76
CA ASP A 135 7.21 4.96 10.02
C ASP A 135 5.81 5.61 9.98
N TRP A 136 5.43 6.17 8.82
CA TRP A 136 4.11 6.75 8.63
C TRP A 136 2.99 5.71 8.61
N GLU A 137 3.26 4.52 8.10
CA GLU A 137 2.31 3.40 8.06
C GLU A 137 2.11 2.82 9.44
N LEU A 138 2.99 3.06 10.41
CA LEU A 138 2.82 2.66 11.82
C LEU A 138 2.09 3.73 12.64
N GLU A 139 2.16 4.99 12.22
CA GLU A 139 1.46 6.12 12.85
C GLU A 139 0.03 6.30 12.35
N GLU A 140 -0.30 5.69 11.22
CA GLU A 140 -1.62 5.80 10.60
C GLU A 140 -2.71 5.19 11.49
N THR A 141 -3.78 5.94 11.71
CA THR A 141 -4.92 5.53 12.52
C THR A 141 -6.08 5.00 11.66
N SER A 142 -7.04 4.31 12.27
CA SER A 142 -8.31 3.93 11.63
C SER A 142 -9.04 5.14 11.02
N GLN A 143 -8.94 6.32 11.66
CA GLN A 143 -9.52 7.57 11.15
C GLN A 143 -8.78 8.08 9.90
N ASP A 144 -7.45 7.95 9.86
CA ASP A 144 -6.66 8.31 8.67
C ASP A 144 -7.00 7.38 7.50
N LEU A 145 -7.14 6.08 7.76
CA LEU A 145 -7.57 5.09 6.78
C LEU A 145 -8.96 5.38 6.21
N GLY A 146 -9.88 5.94 7.01
CA GLY A 146 -11.18 6.42 6.54
C GLY A 146 -11.13 7.59 5.55
N ASN A 147 -9.95 8.19 5.32
CA ASN A 147 -9.73 9.19 4.27
C ASN A 147 -9.12 8.60 2.98
N SER A 148 -8.96 7.28 2.93
CA SER A 148 -8.44 6.56 1.78
C SER A 148 -9.44 6.56 0.62
N TYR A 149 -8.94 6.34 -0.58
CA TYR A 149 -9.79 6.18 -1.76
C TYR A 149 -9.11 5.27 -2.78
N VAL A 150 -9.89 4.69 -3.68
CA VAL A 150 -9.36 4.05 -4.89
C VAL A 150 -9.67 4.92 -6.10
N GLU A 151 -8.68 5.12 -6.95
CA GLU A 151 -8.86 5.66 -8.29
C GLU A 151 -9.00 4.49 -9.26
N ILE A 152 -10.09 4.44 -10.03
CA ILE A 152 -10.31 3.44 -11.07
C ILE A 152 -10.36 4.15 -12.42
N LYS A 153 -9.64 3.62 -13.40
CA LYS A 153 -9.60 4.12 -14.78
C LYS A 153 -9.90 2.97 -15.73
N TRP A 154 -10.82 3.17 -16.66
CA TRP A 154 -11.17 2.17 -17.66
C TRP A 154 -11.54 2.81 -18.98
N LYS A 155 -11.34 2.09 -20.09
CA LYS A 155 -11.95 2.47 -21.37
C LYS A 155 -13.29 1.78 -21.51
N ASP A 156 -14.30 2.49 -22.01
CA ASP A 156 -15.52 1.83 -22.48
C ASP A 156 -15.34 1.21 -23.87
N ASN A 157 -16.37 0.54 -24.38
CA ASN A 157 -16.39 -0.03 -25.72
C ASN A 157 -16.21 0.99 -26.86
N LEU A 158 -16.43 2.28 -26.59
CA LEU A 158 -16.22 3.38 -27.54
C LEU A 158 -14.79 3.97 -27.41
N SER A 159 -13.92 3.31 -26.64
CA SER A 159 -12.55 3.76 -26.33
C SER A 159 -12.47 5.07 -25.55
N LYS A 160 -13.58 5.54 -24.97
CA LYS A 160 -13.57 6.71 -24.09
C LYS A 160 -13.01 6.30 -22.74
N LEU A 161 -12.01 7.06 -22.27
CA LEU A 161 -11.43 6.88 -20.95
C LEU A 161 -12.36 7.48 -19.89
N HIS A 162 -12.70 6.67 -18.91
CA HIS A 162 -13.41 7.05 -17.70
C HIS A 162 -12.48 6.96 -16.50
N MET A 163 -12.78 7.75 -15.48
CA MET A 163 -12.03 7.80 -14.24
C MET A 163 -13.00 8.07 -13.09
N GLU A 164 -12.81 7.35 -12.00
CA GLU A 164 -13.66 7.43 -10.82
C GLU A 164 -12.82 7.33 -9.56
N ASN A 165 -13.07 8.22 -8.59
CA ASN A 165 -12.46 8.17 -7.26
C ASN A 165 -13.52 7.70 -6.26
N ILE A 166 -13.29 6.56 -5.63
CA ILE A 166 -14.23 5.95 -4.70
C ILE A 166 -13.66 6.10 -3.28
N PRO A 167 -14.32 6.88 -2.40
CA PRO A 167 -13.90 6.96 -1.00
C PRO A 167 -14.05 5.60 -0.33
N LEU A 168 -13.08 5.24 0.50
CA LEU A 168 -13.07 4.02 1.28
C LEU A 168 -13.36 4.34 2.73
N SER A 169 -14.12 3.46 3.37
CA SER A 169 -14.44 3.51 4.79
C SER A 169 -14.04 2.20 5.45
N VAL A 170 -13.45 2.29 6.64
CA VAL A 170 -13.21 1.11 7.49
C VAL A 170 -14.57 0.57 7.94
N THR A 171 -14.88 -0.67 7.61
CA THR A 171 -16.12 -1.36 8.02
C THR A 171 -15.88 -2.36 9.13
N GLU A 172 -14.68 -2.91 9.21
CA GLU A 172 -14.27 -3.82 10.28
C GLU A 172 -12.86 -3.46 10.74
N GLU A 173 -12.64 -3.55 12.04
CA GLU A 173 -11.34 -3.35 12.68
C GLU A 173 -11.13 -4.46 13.70
N TYR A 174 -9.96 -5.09 13.63
CA TYR A 174 -9.53 -6.13 14.54
C TYR A 174 -8.13 -5.81 15.03
N SER A 175 -7.85 -6.11 16.30
CA SER A 175 -6.50 -6.03 16.83
C SER A 175 -6.26 -7.16 17.82
N SER A 176 -5.01 -7.54 18.01
CA SER A 176 -4.64 -8.34 19.19
C SER A 176 -5.02 -7.58 20.47
N MET A 177 -5.65 -8.26 21.42
CA MET A 177 -5.66 -7.83 22.81
C MET A 177 -4.46 -8.44 23.52
N GLU A 178 -3.88 -7.73 24.49
CA GLU A 178 -2.94 -8.31 25.46
C GLU A 178 -3.60 -9.40 26.31
#